data_AF-A0A225UHC8-F1
#
_entry.id   AF-A0A225UHC8-F1
#
_cell.length_a   1.000
_cell.length_b   1.000
_cell.length_c   1.000
_cell.angle_alpha   90.00
_cell.angle_beta   90.00
_cell.angle_gamma   90.00
#
_symmetry.space_group_name_H-M   'P 1'
#
loop_
_entity.id
_entity.type
_entity.pdbx_description
1 polymer ?
#
loop_
_entity_poly.entity_id
_entity_poly.type
_entity_poly.pdbx_seq_one_letter_code
_entity_poly.pdbx_strand_id
1 'polypeptide(L)'
;EVQAKKCLATLNENSHLTRCQDSELYDSIHRLALESDALRTENSELTKKLHQRERFQSIVQDSAFDIFPVDPEDNSNSPSIYAASKMSPWISSSTGYEDGWRVKFQNGEPSFHFHPFSKAEYDAVMKTSDDKFATRRPLAPVVGRMLGWTVHKAPLTRRSTGNALIGHVRLSTRVRCTFDEADASVSLTKLSEWPLLVTPPDWNETHRAKVSIQVLQTFAIDSHVMVVNVPGPFHWRYFQFGRRQLKRQSNGKRLLTCSLKVADSEENARSRTAEEPQPDVKWIDEAGAFMKFTEVDATTVDVTCDTWACCENELHARQFFIRWAQFACRWSQTIMVSNLIEGEG
;
A
#
# COMPACT_ATOMS: atom_id res chain seq x y z
N GLU A 1 -30.93 11.07 -0.10
CA GLU A 1 -31.72 12.23 0.37
C GLU A 1 -33.06 12.39 -0.36
N VAL A 2 -33.09 12.38 -1.69
CA VAL A 2 -34.33 12.54 -2.51
C VAL A 2 -35.36 11.42 -2.28
N GLN A 3 -34.91 10.20 -2.03
CA GLN A 3 -35.79 9.04 -1.80
C GLN A 3 -36.50 9.07 -0.44
N ALA A 4 -35.84 9.62 0.59
CA ALA A 4 -36.42 9.79 1.93
C ALA A 4 -37.50 10.89 1.93
N LYS A 5 -37.28 11.99 1.20
CA LYS A 5 -38.28 13.05 1.00
C LYS A 5 -39.53 12.54 0.24
N LYS A 6 -39.35 11.58 -0.68
CA LYS A 6 -40.45 10.98 -1.44
C LYS A 6 -41.32 10.04 -0.60
N CYS A 7 -40.73 9.28 0.33
CA CYS A 7 -41.48 8.44 1.27
C CYS A 7 -42.31 9.26 2.29
N LEU A 8 -41.78 10.41 2.72
CA LEU A 8 -42.49 11.31 3.64
C LEU A 8 -43.72 11.97 2.98
N ALA A 9 -43.64 12.29 1.68
CA ALA A 9 -44.77 12.84 0.94
C ALA A 9 -45.93 11.83 0.78
N THR A 10 -45.61 10.55 0.53
CA THR A 10 -46.63 9.49 0.36
C THR A 10 -47.35 9.09 1.65
N LEU A 11 -46.76 9.34 2.82
CA LEU A 11 -47.39 9.09 4.12
C LEU A 11 -48.44 10.14 4.50
N ASN A 12 -48.36 11.34 3.89
CA ASN A 12 -49.22 12.47 4.25
C ASN A 12 -50.58 12.45 3.53
N GLU A 13 -50.75 11.64 2.47
CA GLU A 13 -52.00 11.58 1.68
C GLU A 13 -53.02 10.54 2.17
N ASN A 14 -52.67 9.65 3.13
CA ASN A 14 -53.47 8.47 3.47
C ASN A 14 -53.82 8.31 4.96
N SER A 15 -54.17 9.36 5.70
CA SER A 15 -54.45 9.24 7.15
C SER A 15 -55.72 9.95 7.64
N HIS A 16 -56.88 9.43 7.23
CA HIS A 16 -58.11 9.56 8.02
C HIS A 16 -58.49 8.19 8.61
N LEU A 17 -57.65 7.62 9.50
CA LEU A 17 -58.08 6.69 10.58
C LEU A 17 -56.97 6.16 11.52
N THR A 18 -55.68 6.47 11.34
CA THR A 18 -54.58 5.84 12.12
C THR A 18 -53.78 6.82 13.00
N ARG A 19 -54.45 7.80 13.61
CA ARG A 19 -53.79 8.99 14.18
C ARG A 19 -52.92 8.76 15.43
N CYS A 20 -52.91 7.56 16.03
CA CYS A 20 -52.19 7.31 17.29
C CYS A 20 -50.89 6.50 17.11
N GLN A 21 -50.85 5.54 16.18
CA GLN A 21 -49.64 4.73 15.92
C GLN A 21 -48.61 5.46 15.05
N ASP A 22 -49.07 6.32 14.13
CA ASP A 22 -48.19 7.11 13.26
C ASP A 22 -47.39 8.17 14.04
N SER A 23 -47.92 8.67 15.16
CA SER A 23 -47.20 9.63 16.02
C SER A 23 -46.04 8.96 16.76
N GLU A 24 -46.26 7.78 17.35
CA GLU A 24 -45.20 7.03 18.06
C GLU A 24 -44.11 6.53 17.11
N LEU A 25 -44.50 6.14 15.89
CA LEU A 25 -43.56 5.73 14.85
C LEU A 25 -42.72 6.92 14.36
N TYR A 26 -43.35 8.07 14.14
CA TYR A 26 -42.69 9.30 13.75
C TYR A 26 -41.69 9.78 14.81
N ASP A 27 -42.10 9.77 16.08
CA ASP A 27 -41.24 10.14 17.21
C ASP A 27 -40.05 9.19 17.36
N SER A 28 -40.28 7.88 17.14
CA SER A 28 -39.21 6.87 17.17
C SER A 28 -38.20 7.04 16.04
N ILE A 29 -38.66 7.34 14.82
CA ILE A 29 -37.79 7.60 13.66
C ILE A 29 -37.00 8.89 13.86
N HIS A 30 -37.65 9.96 14.37
CA HIS A 30 -36.98 11.21 14.66
C HIS A 30 -35.89 11.04 15.73
N ARG A 31 -36.17 10.26 16.79
CA ARG A 31 -35.17 9.92 17.81
C ARG A 31 -33.99 9.15 17.24
N LEU A 32 -34.23 8.15 16.39
CA LEU A 32 -33.18 7.38 15.74
C LEU A 32 -32.33 8.23 14.79
N ALA A 33 -32.93 9.20 14.08
CA ALA A 33 -32.20 10.13 13.23
C ALA A 33 -31.25 11.02 14.06
N LEU A 34 -31.75 11.58 15.17
CA LEU A 34 -30.93 12.37 16.10
C LEU A 34 -29.79 11.54 16.71
N GLU A 35 -30.07 10.30 17.11
CA GLU A 35 -29.05 9.38 17.64
C GLU A 35 -28.01 9.02 16.57
N SER A 36 -28.43 8.79 15.33
CA SER A 36 -27.53 8.52 14.23
C SER A 36 -26.59 9.70 13.93
N ASP A 37 -27.11 10.93 13.97
CA ASP A 37 -26.32 12.14 13.75
C ASP A 37 -25.38 12.41 14.94
N ALA A 38 -25.82 12.15 16.17
CA ALA A 38 -24.97 12.21 17.35
C ALA A 38 -23.81 11.20 17.27
N LEU A 39 -24.11 9.94 16.92
CA LEU A 39 -23.10 8.89 16.74
C LEU A 39 -22.14 9.21 15.58
N ARG A 40 -22.62 9.80 14.48
CA ARG A 40 -21.74 10.22 13.37
C ARG A 40 -20.79 11.33 13.83
N THR A 41 -21.27 12.26 14.64
CA THR A 41 -20.46 13.33 15.21
C THR A 41 -19.42 12.76 16.18
N GLU A 42 -19.82 11.91 17.11
CA GLU A 42 -18.90 11.26 18.06
C GLU A 42 -17.84 10.40 17.35
N ASN A 43 -18.24 9.63 16.33
CA ASN A 43 -17.31 8.84 15.54
C ASN A 43 -16.30 9.73 14.78
N SER A 44 -16.73 10.90 14.30
CA SER A 44 -15.82 11.88 13.70
C SER A 44 -14.83 12.45 14.70
N GLU A 45 -15.25 12.69 15.95
CA GLU A 45 -14.37 13.16 17.03
C GLU A 45 -13.39 12.08 17.50
N LEU A 46 -13.86 10.83 17.63
CA LEU A 46 -13.02 9.69 17.96
C LEU A 46 -11.98 9.45 16.87
N THR A 47 -12.37 9.57 15.60
CA THR A 47 -11.44 9.48 14.47
C THR A 47 -10.37 10.58 14.57
N LYS A 48 -10.75 11.83 14.87
CA LYS A 48 -9.79 12.93 15.11
C LYS A 48 -8.85 12.64 16.30
N LYS A 49 -9.38 12.12 17.40
CA LYS A 49 -8.59 11.75 18.59
C LYS A 49 -7.63 10.60 18.31
N LEU A 50 -8.04 9.60 17.52
CA LEU A 50 -7.17 8.53 17.05
C LEU A 50 -6.04 9.08 16.19
N HIS A 51 -6.34 9.95 15.23
CA HIS A 51 -5.32 10.61 14.41
C HIS A 51 -4.36 11.45 15.26
N GLN A 52 -4.86 12.16 16.28
CA GLN A 52 -4.02 12.91 17.22
C GLN A 52 -3.13 11.99 18.06
N ARG A 53 -3.65 10.84 18.51
CA ARG A 53 -2.90 9.86 19.29
C ARG A 53 -1.85 9.15 18.43
N GLU A 54 -2.18 8.81 17.19
CA GLU A 54 -1.24 8.27 16.20
C GLU A 54 -0.14 9.28 15.87
N ARG A 55 -0.50 10.57 15.73
CA ARG A 55 0.47 11.66 15.57
C ARG A 55 1.37 11.81 16.80
N PHE A 56 0.82 11.75 18.00
CA PHE A 56 1.60 11.82 19.24
C PHE A 56 2.52 10.59 19.36
N GLN A 57 2.05 9.41 19.01
CA GLN A 57 2.86 8.20 18.97
C GLN A 57 3.98 8.30 17.93
N SER A 58 3.72 8.92 16.77
CA SER A 58 4.76 9.23 15.77
C SER A 58 5.79 10.22 16.29
N ILE A 59 5.40 11.24 17.06
CA ILE A 59 6.35 12.19 17.68
C ILE A 59 7.18 11.49 18.76
N VAL A 60 6.57 10.65 19.58
CA VAL A 60 7.27 9.86 20.61
C VAL A 60 8.23 8.86 19.98
N GLN A 61 7.85 8.25 18.86
CA GLN A 61 8.74 7.41 18.06
C GLN A 61 9.88 8.26 17.47
N ASP A 62 9.61 9.31 16.71
CA ASP A 62 10.64 10.20 16.12
C ASP A 62 11.63 10.73 17.19
N SER A 63 11.13 11.19 18.34
CA SER A 63 11.96 11.70 19.45
C SER A 63 12.73 10.64 20.24
N ALA A 64 12.28 9.38 20.23
CA ALA A 64 13.05 8.26 20.79
C ALA A 64 14.21 7.85 19.85
N PHE A 65 14.15 8.22 18.57
CA PHE A 65 15.15 7.86 17.55
C PHE A 65 16.19 8.96 17.27
N ASP A 66 16.01 10.19 17.75
CA ASP A 66 17.04 11.25 17.76
C ASP A 66 18.26 10.93 18.67
N ILE A 67 18.25 9.79 19.36
CA ILE A 67 19.33 9.34 20.25
C ILE A 67 20.43 8.58 19.49
N PHE A 68 20.19 8.16 18.24
CA PHE A 68 21.23 7.58 17.38
C PHE A 68 21.79 8.66 16.46
N PRO A 69 23.10 8.98 16.52
CA PRO A 69 23.69 9.94 15.62
C PRO A 69 23.56 9.41 14.18
N VAL A 70 22.85 10.14 13.34
CA VAL A 70 22.85 9.93 11.89
C VAL A 70 24.25 10.31 11.39
N ASP A 71 24.99 9.33 10.86
CA ASP A 71 26.24 9.60 10.16
C ASP A 71 25.96 10.58 8.99
N PRO A 72 26.67 11.72 8.92
CA PRO A 72 26.37 12.78 7.96
C PRO A 72 26.85 12.53 6.51
N GLU A 73 27.20 11.29 6.14
CA GLU A 73 27.81 10.99 4.82
C GLU A 73 26.98 10.10 3.88
N ASP A 74 25.66 10.00 4.02
CA ASP A 74 24.85 9.25 3.05
C ASP A 74 24.27 10.19 1.96
N ASN A 75 24.96 10.25 0.81
CA ASN A 75 24.67 11.05 -0.40
C ASN A 75 23.33 10.73 -1.11
N SER A 76 22.31 10.20 -0.40
CA SER A 76 20.98 9.93 -0.93
C SER A 76 19.92 10.71 -0.14
N ASN A 77 19.52 11.86 -0.69
CA ASN A 77 18.43 12.72 -0.20
C ASN A 77 17.02 12.07 -0.29
N SER A 78 16.89 10.76 -0.43
CA SER A 78 15.58 10.11 -0.54
C SER A 78 14.91 10.01 0.84
N PRO A 79 13.73 10.63 1.04
CA PRO A 79 12.99 10.48 2.29
C PRO A 79 12.44 9.06 2.46
N SER A 80 12.12 8.70 3.70
CA SER A 80 11.26 7.54 4.01
C SER A 80 9.82 7.80 3.56
N ILE A 81 8.99 6.75 3.53
CA ILE A 81 7.56 6.92 3.23
C ILE A 81 6.88 7.86 4.23
N TYR A 82 7.21 7.76 5.52
CA TYR A 82 6.59 8.59 6.54
C TYR A 82 7.00 10.07 6.41
N ALA A 83 8.26 10.34 6.04
CA ALA A 83 8.69 11.70 5.74
C ALA A 83 8.00 12.24 4.48
N ALA A 84 7.90 11.42 3.42
CA ALA A 84 7.22 11.80 2.18
C ALA A 84 5.70 11.96 2.35
N SER A 85 5.06 11.18 3.22
CA SER A 85 3.63 11.29 3.49
C SER A 85 3.30 12.62 4.17
N LYS A 86 4.12 13.08 5.12
CA LYS A 86 3.99 14.41 5.74
C LYS A 86 4.03 15.56 4.70
N MET A 87 4.70 15.36 3.56
CA MET A 87 4.79 16.33 2.46
C MET A 87 3.70 16.14 1.39
N SER A 88 2.82 15.14 1.54
CA SER A 88 1.79 14.83 0.55
C SER A 88 0.79 16.00 0.42
N PRO A 89 0.43 16.41 -0.82
CA PRO A 89 -0.56 17.47 -1.04
C PRO A 89 -1.90 17.17 -0.34
N TRP A 90 -2.26 15.89 -0.25
CA TRP A 90 -3.51 15.44 0.36
C TRP A 90 -3.59 15.71 1.87
N ILE A 91 -2.47 15.61 2.60
CA ILE A 91 -2.45 15.85 4.05
C ILE A 91 -2.51 17.36 4.37
N SER A 92 -2.10 18.20 3.42
CA SER A 92 -1.88 19.63 3.65
C SER A 92 -3.12 20.52 3.47
N SER A 93 -4.26 20.02 2.96
CA SER A 93 -5.48 20.84 2.83
C SER A 93 -6.75 20.10 3.21
N SER A 94 -7.58 20.72 4.05
CA SER A 94 -8.82 20.14 4.58
C SER A 94 -10.07 20.43 3.74
N THR A 95 -10.00 21.09 2.57
CA THR A 95 -11.22 21.46 1.81
C THR A 95 -11.06 21.67 0.28
N GLY A 96 -9.92 21.36 -0.35
CA GLY A 96 -9.63 21.83 -1.72
C GLY A 96 -9.47 20.81 -2.85
N TYR A 97 -9.39 19.51 -2.56
CA TYR A 97 -8.91 18.51 -3.53
C TYR A 97 -9.97 17.47 -3.95
N GLU A 98 -11.27 17.71 -3.78
CA GLU A 98 -12.26 16.75 -4.30
C GLU A 98 -12.11 16.53 -5.82
N ASP A 99 -11.65 17.56 -6.55
CA ASP A 99 -11.40 17.48 -7.99
C ASP A 99 -10.03 16.91 -8.37
N GLY A 100 -9.11 16.68 -7.41
CA GLY A 100 -7.76 16.17 -7.69
C GLY A 100 -6.71 17.21 -8.02
N TRP A 101 -5.54 16.78 -8.53
CA TRP A 101 -4.42 17.67 -8.86
C TRP A 101 -3.48 17.11 -9.92
N ARG A 102 -2.69 17.97 -10.57
CA ARG A 102 -1.67 17.55 -11.54
C ARG A 102 -0.40 17.10 -10.84
N VAL A 103 -0.04 15.83 -11.05
CA VAL A 103 1.21 15.25 -10.57
C VAL A 103 2.32 15.54 -11.57
N LYS A 104 3.41 16.15 -11.10
CA LYS A 104 4.60 16.48 -11.89
C LYS A 104 5.77 15.63 -11.46
N PHE A 105 6.64 15.30 -12.41
CA PHE A 105 7.88 14.58 -12.15
C PHE A 105 9.08 15.52 -12.32
N GLN A 106 10.18 15.22 -11.63
CA GLN A 106 11.32 16.12 -11.55
C GLN A 106 12.21 16.10 -12.80
N ASN A 107 12.20 15.03 -13.60
CA ASN A 107 13.08 14.87 -14.76
C ASN A 107 12.37 15.19 -16.08
N GLY A 108 11.26 15.95 -16.03
CA GLY A 108 10.50 16.36 -17.21
C GLY A 108 9.60 15.27 -17.80
N GLU A 109 9.38 14.15 -17.08
CA GLU A 109 8.47 13.11 -17.53
C GLU A 109 7.02 13.63 -17.64
N PRO A 110 6.19 13.06 -18.54
CA PRO A 110 4.83 13.55 -18.75
C PRO A 110 4.02 13.56 -17.46
N SER A 111 3.53 14.74 -17.08
CA SER A 111 2.60 14.94 -15.95
C SER A 111 1.24 14.30 -16.25
N PHE A 112 0.45 14.03 -15.21
CA PHE A 112 -0.93 13.58 -15.38
C PHE A 112 -1.81 14.17 -14.27
N HIS A 113 -3.11 14.30 -14.54
CA HIS A 113 -4.09 14.67 -13.53
C HIS A 113 -4.51 13.46 -12.69
N PHE A 114 -4.36 13.58 -11.37
CA PHE A 114 -4.67 12.55 -10.39
C PHE A 114 -5.98 12.86 -9.69
N HIS A 115 -6.91 11.90 -9.74
CA HIS A 115 -8.12 11.90 -8.93
C HIS A 115 -7.90 11.09 -7.64
N PRO A 116 -8.16 11.70 -6.48
CA PRO A 116 -8.13 11.04 -5.18
C PRO A 116 -8.89 9.72 -5.14
N PHE A 117 -8.29 8.69 -4.54
CA PHE A 117 -9.06 7.52 -4.14
C PHE A 117 -9.83 7.83 -2.85
N SER A 118 -11.04 7.31 -2.76
CA SER A 118 -11.82 7.26 -1.53
C SER A 118 -11.28 6.19 -0.58
N LYS A 119 -11.62 6.32 0.71
CA LYS A 119 -11.27 5.29 1.71
C LYS A 119 -11.89 3.93 1.38
N ALA A 120 -13.10 3.91 0.84
CA ALA A 120 -13.80 2.68 0.45
C ALA A 120 -13.09 1.96 -0.71
N GLU A 121 -12.63 2.69 -1.73
CA GLU A 121 -11.83 2.10 -2.83
C GLU A 121 -10.51 1.53 -2.31
N TYR A 122 -9.80 2.31 -1.48
CA TYR A 122 -8.56 1.84 -0.86
C TYR A 122 -8.76 0.55 -0.06
N ASP A 123 -9.78 0.51 0.80
CA ASP A 123 -10.06 -0.65 1.63
C ASP A 123 -10.52 -1.85 0.79
N ALA A 124 -11.25 -1.63 -0.31
CA ALA A 124 -11.65 -2.69 -1.24
C ALA A 124 -10.44 -3.30 -1.99
N VAL A 125 -9.53 -2.47 -2.48
CA VAL A 125 -8.27 -2.92 -3.11
C VAL A 125 -7.45 -3.75 -2.13
N MET A 126 -7.31 -3.24 -0.90
CA MET A 126 -6.53 -3.90 0.15
C MET A 126 -7.15 -5.18 0.68
N LYS A 127 -8.48 -5.22 0.84
CA LYS A 127 -9.21 -6.43 1.24
C LYS A 127 -9.04 -7.53 0.20
N THR A 128 -9.10 -7.20 -1.08
CA THR A 128 -8.86 -8.17 -2.16
C THR A 128 -7.46 -8.78 -2.08
N SER A 129 -6.46 -7.99 -1.66
CA SER A 129 -5.12 -8.51 -1.39
C SER A 129 -5.14 -9.48 -0.21
N ASP A 130 -5.67 -9.07 0.94
CA ASP A 130 -5.75 -9.92 2.14
C ASP A 130 -6.45 -11.24 1.86
N ASP A 131 -7.61 -11.22 1.19
CA ASP A 131 -8.40 -12.42 0.90
C ASP A 131 -7.60 -13.40 0.01
N LYS A 132 -6.89 -12.87 -1.00
CA LYS A 132 -6.02 -13.65 -1.90
C LYS A 132 -4.82 -14.29 -1.19
N PHE A 133 -4.38 -13.74 -0.06
CA PHE A 133 -3.28 -14.26 0.77
C PHE A 133 -3.75 -15.09 1.97
N ALA A 134 -4.95 -14.83 2.48
CA ALA A 134 -5.60 -15.60 3.53
C ALA A 134 -6.01 -16.98 3.03
N THR A 135 -6.41 -17.09 1.75
CA THR A 135 -6.61 -18.40 1.12
C THR A 135 -5.28 -19.15 1.11
N ARG A 136 -5.21 -20.29 1.82
CA ARG A 136 -4.08 -21.24 1.75
C ARG A 136 -3.94 -21.72 0.31
N ARG A 137 -3.20 -21.00 -0.52
CA ARG A 137 -2.80 -21.50 -1.83
C ARG A 137 -1.92 -22.73 -1.61
N PRO A 138 -2.11 -23.82 -2.37
CA PRO A 138 -1.19 -24.94 -2.36
C PRO A 138 0.23 -24.41 -2.50
N LEU A 139 1.13 -24.85 -1.61
CA LEU A 139 2.53 -24.42 -1.67
C LEU A 139 3.06 -24.81 -3.05
N ALA A 140 3.42 -23.82 -3.89
CA ALA A 140 4.15 -24.12 -5.11
C ALA A 140 5.40 -24.95 -4.74
N PRO A 141 5.76 -25.95 -5.54
CA PRO A 141 6.88 -26.83 -5.22
C PRO A 141 8.15 -26.00 -5.02
N VAL A 142 8.99 -26.42 -4.08
CA VAL A 142 10.30 -25.81 -3.88
C VAL A 142 11.11 -26.06 -5.15
N VAL A 143 11.57 -24.99 -5.79
CA VAL A 143 12.40 -25.08 -7.00
C VAL A 143 13.88 -24.91 -6.72
N GLY A 144 14.24 -24.44 -5.52
CA GLY A 144 15.63 -24.32 -5.10
C GLY A 144 15.84 -23.40 -3.91
N ARG A 145 17.10 -23.07 -3.68
CA ARG A 145 17.57 -22.11 -2.68
C ARG A 145 18.42 -21.04 -3.33
N MET A 146 18.33 -19.81 -2.84
CA MET A 146 19.10 -18.68 -3.34
C MET A 146 19.40 -17.71 -2.20
N LEU A 147 20.69 -17.51 -1.89
CA LEU A 147 21.15 -16.57 -0.85
C LEU A 147 20.41 -16.71 0.50
N GLY A 148 20.22 -17.94 0.96
CA GLY A 148 19.49 -18.25 2.20
C GLY A 148 17.96 -18.31 2.07
N TRP A 149 17.39 -17.89 0.94
CA TRP A 149 15.96 -17.97 0.67
C TRP A 149 15.57 -19.30 0.03
N THR A 150 14.48 -19.89 0.52
CA THR A 150 13.78 -21.00 -0.16
C THR A 150 12.86 -20.40 -1.22
N VAL A 151 13.00 -20.90 -2.45
CA VAL A 151 12.27 -20.40 -3.60
C VAL A 151 11.15 -21.36 -3.97
N HIS A 152 9.93 -20.84 -3.98
CA HIS A 152 8.73 -21.49 -4.48
C HIS A 152 8.30 -20.74 -5.74
N LYS A 153 8.65 -21.27 -6.91
CA LYS A 153 8.25 -20.67 -8.18
C LYS A 153 6.93 -21.30 -8.62
N ALA A 154 5.91 -20.46 -8.81
CA ALA A 154 4.69 -20.95 -9.45
C ALA A 154 4.88 -20.98 -10.97
N PRO A 155 4.22 -21.93 -11.67
CA PRO A 155 4.14 -21.90 -13.13
C PRO A 155 3.61 -20.55 -13.62
N LEU A 156 4.04 -20.14 -14.82
CA LEU A 156 3.43 -18.98 -15.47
C LEU A 156 1.95 -19.29 -15.68
N THR A 157 1.11 -18.40 -15.15
CA THR A 157 -0.34 -18.50 -15.33
C THR A 157 -0.78 -17.47 -16.35
N ARG A 158 -1.96 -17.66 -16.93
CA ARG A 158 -2.56 -16.70 -17.86
C ARG A 158 -3.71 -16.02 -17.15
N ARG A 159 -3.77 -14.70 -17.26
CA ARG A 159 -4.90 -13.89 -16.83
C ARG A 159 -6.13 -14.36 -17.61
N SER A 160 -7.24 -14.61 -16.90
CA SER A 160 -8.51 -15.02 -17.52
C SER A 160 -9.00 -13.98 -18.53
N THR A 161 -8.79 -12.70 -18.22
CA THR A 161 -9.08 -11.56 -19.11
C THR A 161 -7.82 -11.15 -19.88
N GLY A 162 -7.88 -11.10 -21.21
CA GLY A 162 -6.79 -10.58 -22.04
C GLY A 162 -5.56 -11.50 -22.21
N ASN A 163 -5.56 -12.70 -21.60
CA ASN A 163 -4.55 -13.74 -21.80
C ASN A 163 -3.09 -13.33 -21.49
N ALA A 164 -2.91 -12.28 -20.67
CA ALA A 164 -1.59 -11.82 -20.23
C ALA A 164 -0.90 -12.87 -19.37
N LEU A 165 0.42 -13.04 -19.54
CA LEU A 165 1.20 -13.95 -18.71
C LEU A 165 1.39 -13.32 -17.32
N ILE A 166 1.24 -14.11 -16.27
CA ILE A 166 1.46 -13.69 -14.89
C ILE A 166 2.65 -14.47 -14.34
N GLY A 167 3.70 -13.72 -14.00
CA GLY A 167 4.83 -14.20 -13.23
C GLY A 167 4.49 -14.18 -11.74
N HIS A 168 4.88 -15.23 -11.02
CA HIS A 168 4.65 -15.35 -9.59
C HIS A 168 5.81 -16.07 -8.91
N VAL A 169 6.25 -15.52 -7.78
CA VAL A 169 7.26 -16.13 -6.93
C VAL A 169 6.83 -16.01 -5.47
N ARG A 170 7.10 -17.06 -4.71
CA ARG A 170 7.11 -17.01 -3.26
C ARG A 170 8.50 -17.35 -2.75
N LEU A 171 9.01 -16.50 -1.87
CA LEU A 171 10.29 -16.64 -1.22
C LEU A 171 10.03 -16.77 0.28
N SER A 172 10.75 -17.67 0.94
CA SER A 172 10.68 -17.78 2.39
C SER A 172 12.05 -18.01 3.01
N THR A 173 12.29 -17.40 4.16
CA THR A 173 13.51 -17.62 4.93
C THR A 173 13.24 -17.45 6.42
N ARG A 174 14.21 -17.84 7.22
CA ARG A 174 14.27 -17.55 8.66
C ARG A 174 15.50 -16.69 8.90
N VAL A 175 15.30 -15.53 9.49
CA VAL A 175 16.36 -14.57 9.79
C VAL A 175 16.58 -14.53 11.30
N ARG A 176 17.86 -14.46 11.69
CA ARG A 176 18.25 -14.26 13.08
C ARG A 176 18.31 -12.75 13.36
N CYS A 177 17.18 -12.21 13.77
CA CYS A 177 17.00 -10.82 14.18
C CYS A 177 15.83 -10.73 15.17
N THR A 178 15.78 -9.66 15.95
CA THR A 178 14.59 -9.39 16.76
C THR A 178 13.42 -8.98 15.85
N PHE A 179 12.19 -9.16 16.33
CA PHE A 179 11.02 -8.70 15.58
C PHE A 179 11.03 -7.17 15.39
N ASP A 180 11.54 -6.44 16.37
CA ASP A 180 11.61 -4.97 16.33
C ASP A 180 12.65 -4.49 15.30
N GLU A 181 13.79 -5.17 15.16
CA GLU A 181 14.75 -4.93 14.06
C GLU A 181 14.12 -5.17 12.68
N ALA A 182 13.38 -6.28 12.53
CA ALA A 182 12.69 -6.57 11.29
C ALA A 182 11.64 -5.50 10.96
N ASP A 183 10.91 -5.02 11.96
CA ASP A 183 9.91 -3.96 11.78
C ASP A 183 10.53 -2.60 11.45
N ALA A 184 11.62 -2.24 12.11
CA ALA A 184 12.37 -1.02 11.84
C ALA A 184 12.92 -1.01 10.41
N SER A 185 13.44 -2.14 9.91
CA SER A 185 13.96 -2.25 8.55
C SER A 185 12.92 -1.89 7.47
N VAL A 186 11.66 -2.25 7.71
CA VAL A 186 10.55 -1.96 6.80
C VAL A 186 10.11 -0.51 6.96
N SER A 187 9.95 -0.06 8.20
CA SER A 187 9.43 1.26 8.52
C SER A 187 10.38 2.37 8.08
N LEU A 188 11.68 2.15 8.18
CA LEU A 188 12.72 3.11 7.81
C LEU A 188 13.15 3.01 6.35
N THR A 189 12.52 2.15 5.54
CA THR A 189 12.89 1.98 4.12
C THR A 189 12.72 3.32 3.37
N LYS A 190 13.82 3.79 2.76
CA LYS A 190 13.81 4.98 1.89
C LYS A 190 13.01 4.72 0.62
N LEU A 191 12.37 5.75 0.05
CA LEU A 191 11.67 5.61 -1.23
C LEU A 191 12.58 5.12 -2.37
N SER A 192 13.86 5.49 -2.38
CA SER A 192 14.89 4.98 -3.29
C SER A 192 15.15 3.47 -3.17
N GLU A 193 14.74 2.85 -2.07
CA GLU A 193 14.89 1.42 -1.79
C GLU A 193 13.54 0.68 -1.81
N TRP A 194 12.45 1.42 -1.95
CA TRP A 194 11.11 0.87 -1.97
C TRP A 194 10.91 -0.18 -3.09
N PRO A 195 10.29 -1.34 -2.80
CA PRO A 195 10.13 -2.41 -3.78
C PRO A 195 9.38 -1.97 -5.05
N LEU A 196 10.02 -2.22 -6.20
CA LEU A 196 9.40 -2.09 -7.51
C LEU A 196 8.64 -3.38 -7.85
N LEU A 197 7.33 -3.27 -7.97
CA LEU A 197 6.47 -4.41 -8.32
C LEU A 197 6.64 -4.79 -9.79
N VAL A 198 6.78 -3.78 -10.63
CA VAL A 198 6.83 -3.90 -12.08
C VAL A 198 7.87 -2.94 -12.62
N THR A 199 8.52 -3.37 -13.69
CA THR A 199 9.60 -2.66 -14.36
C THR A 199 9.57 -2.97 -15.86
N PRO A 200 10.04 -2.07 -16.73
CA PRO A 200 10.15 -2.35 -18.16
C PRO A 200 11.10 -3.52 -18.48
N PRO A 201 10.93 -4.16 -19.66
CA PRO A 201 11.98 -4.98 -20.27
C PRO A 201 13.31 -4.22 -20.29
N ASP A 202 14.41 -4.96 -20.14
CA ASP A 202 15.79 -4.44 -20.20
C ASP A 202 16.18 -3.41 -19.13
N TRP A 203 15.29 -3.10 -18.18
CA TRP A 203 15.67 -2.34 -17.00
C TRP A 203 16.72 -3.11 -16.17
N ASN A 204 17.57 -2.35 -15.50
CA ASN A 204 18.62 -2.86 -14.64
C ASN A 204 18.81 -1.88 -13.47
N GLU A 205 19.57 -2.29 -12.45
CA GLU A 205 19.70 -1.50 -11.23
C GLU A 205 20.38 -0.13 -11.46
N THR A 206 21.15 0.07 -12.53
CA THR A 206 21.75 1.38 -12.81
C THR A 206 20.69 2.45 -13.17
N HIS A 207 19.50 2.01 -13.58
CA HIS A 207 18.35 2.88 -13.80
C HIS A 207 17.58 3.22 -12.51
N ARG A 208 17.92 2.62 -11.36
CA ARG A 208 17.18 2.79 -10.10
C ARG A 208 17.10 4.25 -9.66
N ALA A 209 18.20 5.00 -9.78
CA ALA A 209 18.27 6.41 -9.42
C ALA A 209 17.32 7.31 -10.22
N LYS A 210 16.85 6.86 -11.39
CA LYS A 210 15.92 7.60 -12.24
C LYS A 210 14.45 7.27 -11.94
N VAL A 211 14.18 6.29 -11.06
CA VAL A 211 12.80 5.93 -10.69
C VAL A 211 12.23 7.02 -9.78
N SER A 212 11.04 7.50 -10.11
CA SER A 212 10.31 8.44 -9.26
C SER A 212 9.21 7.71 -8.50
N ILE A 213 9.18 7.90 -7.18
CA ILE A 213 8.10 7.45 -6.31
C ILE A 213 7.59 8.65 -5.52
N GLN A 214 6.30 8.91 -5.57
CA GLN A 214 5.67 10.03 -4.87
C GLN A 214 4.45 9.54 -4.09
N VAL A 215 4.34 9.93 -2.81
CA VAL A 215 3.16 9.65 -1.99
C VAL A 215 2.05 10.64 -2.37
N LEU A 216 1.00 10.13 -3.00
CA LEU A 216 -0.13 10.93 -3.46
C LEU A 216 -1.19 11.10 -2.38
N GLN A 217 -1.46 10.05 -1.60
CA GLN A 217 -2.46 10.09 -0.53
C GLN A 217 -2.05 9.24 0.65
N THR A 218 -2.59 9.59 1.82
CA THR A 218 -2.42 8.84 3.06
C THR A 218 -3.75 8.78 3.79
N PHE A 219 -4.18 7.57 4.14
CA PHE A 219 -5.44 7.32 4.88
C PHE A 219 -5.20 7.07 6.37
N ALA A 220 -3.99 6.63 6.71
CA ALA A 220 -3.48 6.39 8.07
C ALA A 220 -1.96 6.30 7.97
N ILE A 221 -1.26 6.31 9.11
CA ILE A 221 0.21 6.27 9.14
C ILE A 221 0.83 5.15 8.29
N ASP A 222 0.18 3.99 8.23
CA ASP A 222 0.64 2.81 7.50
C ASP A 222 -0.16 2.54 6.22
N SER A 223 -0.94 3.49 5.72
CA SER A 223 -1.88 3.31 4.60
C SER A 223 -1.73 4.40 3.56
N HIS A 224 -1.12 4.07 2.42
CA HIS A 224 -0.65 5.03 1.43
C HIS A 224 -1.09 4.68 0.01
N VAL A 225 -1.29 5.70 -0.80
CA VAL A 225 -1.32 5.59 -2.26
C VAL A 225 -0.13 6.36 -2.81
N MET A 226 0.66 5.70 -3.64
CA MET A 226 1.81 6.26 -4.32
C MET A 226 1.64 6.17 -5.82
N VAL A 227 2.32 7.03 -6.56
CA VAL A 227 2.64 6.76 -7.97
C VAL A 227 4.08 6.32 -8.07
N VAL A 228 4.32 5.28 -8.87
CA VAL A 228 5.66 4.82 -9.23
C VAL A 228 5.83 5.03 -10.73
N ASN A 229 6.89 5.72 -11.13
CA ASN A 229 7.28 5.93 -12.52
C ASN A 229 8.66 5.33 -12.75
N VAL A 230 8.71 4.21 -13.46
CA VAL A 230 9.94 3.49 -13.78
C VAL A 230 10.35 3.85 -15.22
N PRO A 231 11.47 4.55 -15.43
CA PRO A 231 11.92 4.91 -16.77
C PRO A 231 12.47 3.70 -17.53
N GLY A 232 12.40 3.80 -18.84
CA GLY A 232 12.89 2.84 -19.83
C GLY A 232 12.67 3.42 -21.23
N PRO A 233 12.65 2.58 -22.29
CA PRO A 233 12.18 3.02 -23.61
C PRO A 233 10.76 3.63 -23.56
N PHE A 234 9.96 3.14 -22.60
CA PHE A 234 8.69 3.72 -22.17
C PHE A 234 8.71 3.86 -20.64
N HIS A 235 8.08 4.90 -20.12
CA HIS A 235 7.81 5.08 -18.70
C HIS A 235 6.72 4.10 -18.26
N TRP A 236 7.09 3.10 -17.47
CA TRP A 236 6.11 2.22 -16.83
C TRP A 236 5.59 2.90 -15.58
N ARG A 237 4.30 3.20 -15.56
CA ARG A 237 3.67 3.98 -14.50
C ARG A 237 2.51 3.23 -13.87
N TYR A 238 2.39 3.32 -12.55
CA TYR A 238 1.29 2.69 -11.84
C TYR A 238 1.02 3.38 -10.51
N PHE A 239 -0.24 3.31 -10.08
CA PHE A 239 -0.57 3.59 -8.69
C PHE A 239 -0.28 2.36 -7.84
N GLN A 240 0.45 2.57 -6.76
CA GLN A 240 0.78 1.54 -5.79
C GLN A 240 0.10 1.86 -4.47
N PHE A 241 -0.80 0.98 -4.07
CA PHE A 241 -1.42 1.01 -2.77
C PHE A 241 -0.52 0.24 -1.81
N GLY A 242 -0.11 0.88 -0.73
CA GLY A 242 0.72 0.29 0.31
C GLY A 242 -0.02 0.22 1.64
N ARG A 243 0.07 -0.93 2.32
CA ARG A 243 -0.43 -1.09 3.67
C ARG A 243 0.52 -1.90 4.55
N ARG A 244 0.91 -1.34 5.69
CA ARG A 244 1.60 -2.06 6.76
C ARG A 244 0.61 -2.34 7.89
N GLN A 245 0.70 -3.52 8.50
CA GLN A 245 -0.13 -3.87 9.67
C GLN A 245 0.68 -4.69 10.67
N LEU A 246 0.62 -4.28 11.93
CA LEU A 246 1.13 -5.03 13.06
C LEU A 246 -0.04 -5.70 13.78
N LYS A 247 0.06 -7.01 14.00
CA LYS A 247 -0.95 -7.84 14.65
C LYS A 247 -0.29 -8.72 15.71
N ARG A 248 -1.07 -9.11 16.73
CA ARG A 248 -0.69 -10.16 17.67
C ARG A 248 -1.54 -11.39 17.38
N GLN A 249 -0.89 -12.53 17.17
CA GLN A 249 -1.56 -13.81 16.92
C GLN A 249 -2.14 -14.37 18.22
N SER A 250 -3.03 -15.36 18.10
CA SER A 250 -3.66 -16.04 19.25
C SER A 250 -2.66 -16.74 20.17
N ASN A 251 -1.51 -17.15 19.64
CA ASN A 251 -0.39 -17.71 20.40
C ASN A 251 0.48 -16.65 21.11
N GLY A 252 0.09 -15.38 21.07
CA GLY A 252 0.82 -14.26 21.65
C GLY A 252 1.97 -13.73 20.80
N LYS A 253 2.36 -14.40 19.71
CA LYS A 253 3.45 -13.98 18.82
C LYS A 253 3.05 -12.80 17.95
N ARG A 254 4.01 -11.92 17.65
CA ARG A 254 3.81 -10.76 16.78
C ARG A 254 3.85 -11.16 15.31
N LEU A 255 3.09 -10.43 14.50
CA LEU A 255 2.94 -10.60 13.08
C LEU A 255 2.94 -9.23 12.41
N LEU A 256 3.89 -9.00 11.51
CA LEU A 256 3.93 -7.82 10.66
C LEU A 256 3.59 -8.24 9.23
N THR A 257 2.71 -7.51 8.57
CA THR A 257 2.36 -7.72 7.16
C THR A 257 2.50 -6.43 6.38
N CYS A 258 3.12 -6.50 5.21
CA CYS A 258 3.25 -5.40 4.27
C CYS A 258 2.65 -5.82 2.94
N SER A 259 1.57 -5.15 2.54
CA SER A 259 0.84 -5.41 1.32
C SER A 259 1.05 -4.28 0.34
N LEU A 260 1.45 -4.63 -0.88
CA LEU A 260 1.61 -3.71 -1.99
C LEU A 260 0.74 -4.19 -3.13
N LYS A 261 -0.09 -3.30 -3.67
CA LYS A 261 -1.02 -3.65 -4.74
C LYS A 261 -1.03 -2.57 -5.80
N VAL A 262 -0.90 -2.97 -7.06
CA VAL A 262 -1.24 -2.09 -8.18
C VAL A 262 -2.74 -2.19 -8.43
N ALA A 263 -3.38 -1.02 -8.50
CA ALA A 263 -4.78 -0.83 -8.83
C ALA A 263 -4.97 0.58 -9.40
N ASP A 264 -6.16 0.83 -9.94
CA ASP A 264 -6.51 2.09 -10.59
C ASP A 264 -8.01 2.37 -10.37
N SER A 265 -8.45 3.59 -10.66
CA SER A 265 -9.88 3.96 -10.65
C SER A 265 -10.37 4.36 -12.02
N GLU A 266 -11.69 4.30 -12.21
CA GLU A 266 -12.33 4.71 -13.47
C GLU A 266 -12.15 6.21 -13.72
N GLU A 267 -12.16 7.04 -12.66
CA GLU A 267 -11.92 8.49 -12.72
C GLU A 267 -10.52 8.79 -13.25
N ASN A 268 -9.50 8.15 -12.65
CA ASN A 268 -8.12 8.31 -13.11
C ASN A 268 -7.95 7.80 -14.55
N ALA A 269 -8.56 6.68 -14.89
CA ALA A 269 -8.52 6.16 -16.25
C ALA A 269 -9.16 7.11 -17.27
N ARG A 270 -10.35 7.65 -16.97
CA ARG A 270 -11.04 8.64 -17.81
C ARG A 270 -10.22 9.91 -17.98
N SER A 271 -9.64 10.42 -16.89
CA SER A 271 -8.79 11.61 -16.94
C SER A 271 -7.60 11.42 -17.89
N ARG A 272 -6.93 10.25 -17.84
CA ARG A 272 -5.81 9.96 -18.73
C ARG A 272 -6.21 9.82 -20.19
N THR A 273 -7.40 9.28 -20.48
CA THR A 273 -7.92 9.19 -21.84
C THR A 273 -8.31 10.55 -22.42
N ALA A 274 -8.71 11.50 -21.56
CA ALA A 274 -9.06 12.86 -21.98
C ALA A 274 -7.84 13.77 -22.20
N GLU A 275 -6.67 13.41 -21.66
CA GLU A 275 -5.42 14.13 -21.88
C GLU A 275 -4.82 13.85 -23.28
N GLU A 276 -3.90 14.72 -23.71
CA GLU A 276 -3.12 14.49 -24.93
C GLU A 276 -2.41 13.12 -24.86
N PRO A 277 -2.37 12.35 -25.96
CA PRO A 277 -1.72 11.05 -25.96
C PRO A 277 -0.26 11.15 -25.50
N GLN A 278 0.10 10.36 -24.48
CA GLN A 278 1.45 10.22 -23.97
C GLN A 278 2.02 8.86 -24.43
N PRO A 279 2.51 8.74 -25.68
CA PRO A 279 2.92 7.46 -26.28
C PRO A 279 4.13 6.84 -25.58
N ASP A 280 4.87 7.64 -24.81
CA ASP A 280 6.03 7.25 -24.02
C ASP A 280 5.65 6.73 -22.63
N VAL A 281 4.37 6.73 -22.24
CA VAL A 281 3.89 6.26 -20.92
C VAL A 281 3.01 5.01 -21.07
N LYS A 282 3.40 3.93 -20.37
CA LYS A 282 2.62 2.70 -20.26
C LYS A 282 2.08 2.55 -18.83
N TRP A 283 0.76 2.61 -18.68
CA TRP A 283 0.11 2.39 -17.40
C TRP A 283 -0.06 0.90 -17.10
N ILE A 284 0.35 0.49 -15.90
CA ILE A 284 0.21 -0.88 -15.41
C ILE A 284 -0.94 -0.95 -14.41
N ASP A 285 -1.84 -1.91 -14.63
CA ASP A 285 -3.08 -2.09 -13.87
C ASP A 285 -3.02 -3.26 -12.89
N GLU A 286 -2.07 -4.19 -13.06
CA GLU A 286 -2.00 -5.40 -12.24
C GLU A 286 -0.57 -5.84 -11.88
N ALA A 287 -0.30 -5.78 -10.58
CA ALA A 287 0.78 -6.45 -9.88
C ALA A 287 0.50 -6.42 -8.37
N GLY A 288 1.35 -7.08 -7.59
CA GLY A 288 1.37 -6.91 -6.15
C GLY A 288 2.51 -7.68 -5.48
N ALA A 289 2.72 -7.35 -4.21
CA ALA A 289 3.60 -8.06 -3.32
C ALA A 289 2.97 -8.14 -1.93
N PHE A 290 3.24 -9.24 -1.24
CA PHE A 290 2.82 -9.45 0.13
C PHE A 290 4.00 -10.00 0.93
N MET A 291 4.45 -9.22 1.90
CA MET A 291 5.50 -9.61 2.83
C MET A 291 4.92 -9.86 4.21
N LYS A 292 5.36 -10.93 4.85
CA LYS A 292 4.89 -11.35 6.16
C LYS A 292 6.09 -11.73 7.03
N PHE A 293 6.14 -11.17 8.23
CA PHE A 293 7.15 -11.40 9.24
C PHE A 293 6.46 -11.97 10.48
N THR A 294 6.83 -13.17 10.88
CA THR A 294 6.23 -13.87 12.03
C THR A 294 7.30 -14.08 13.08
N GLU A 295 7.05 -13.57 14.28
CA GLU A 295 7.92 -13.80 15.43
C GLU A 295 7.96 -15.29 15.78
N VAL A 296 9.15 -15.87 15.81
CA VAL A 296 9.37 -17.27 16.23
C VAL A 296 9.76 -17.29 17.71
N ASP A 297 10.81 -16.53 18.05
CA ASP A 297 11.33 -16.32 19.39
C ASP A 297 11.91 -14.90 19.51
N ALA A 298 12.61 -14.61 20.61
CA ALA A 298 13.13 -13.27 20.89
C ALA A 298 14.15 -12.78 19.84
N THR A 299 14.81 -13.68 19.11
CA THR A 299 15.93 -13.38 18.21
C THR A 299 15.73 -13.94 16.79
N THR A 300 14.53 -14.40 16.48
CA THR A 300 14.25 -15.10 15.23
C THR A 300 12.91 -14.71 14.64
N VAL A 301 12.90 -14.43 13.34
CA VAL A 301 11.72 -14.07 12.56
C VAL A 301 11.64 -14.95 11.31
N ASP A 302 10.46 -15.52 11.07
CA ASP A 302 10.13 -16.15 9.79
C ASP A 302 9.60 -15.12 8.82
N VAL A 303 10.18 -15.10 7.62
CA VAL A 303 9.86 -14.14 6.56
C VAL A 303 9.33 -14.87 5.35
N THR A 304 8.20 -14.42 4.83
CA THR A 304 7.68 -14.86 3.54
C THR A 304 7.35 -13.66 2.66
N CYS A 305 7.80 -13.69 1.41
CA CYS A 305 7.51 -12.70 0.39
C CYS A 305 6.81 -13.39 -0.78
N ASP A 306 5.67 -12.87 -1.20
CA ASP A 306 4.86 -13.40 -2.29
C ASP A 306 4.60 -12.27 -3.28
N THR A 307 5.14 -12.38 -4.51
CA THR A 307 5.14 -11.29 -5.49
C THR A 307 4.67 -11.78 -6.86
N TRP A 308 3.85 -10.99 -7.52
CA TRP A 308 3.33 -11.27 -8.86
C TRP A 308 3.15 -10.02 -9.69
N ALA A 309 3.25 -10.18 -11.01
CA ALA A 309 2.97 -9.13 -11.97
C ALA A 309 2.62 -9.71 -13.34
N CYS A 310 1.92 -8.90 -14.15
CA CYS A 310 1.73 -9.18 -15.56
C CYS A 310 3.05 -9.00 -16.33
N CYS A 311 3.40 -9.99 -17.13
CA CYS A 311 4.62 -10.07 -17.94
C CYS A 311 4.24 -10.01 -19.42
N GLU A 312 5.10 -9.40 -20.24
CA GLU A 312 4.89 -9.34 -21.69
C GLU A 312 5.18 -10.69 -22.37
N ASN A 313 6.18 -11.40 -21.87
CA ASN A 313 6.62 -12.70 -22.37
C ASN A 313 7.35 -13.48 -21.27
N GLU A 314 7.77 -14.71 -21.56
CA GLU A 314 8.47 -15.57 -20.59
C GLU A 314 9.84 -15.00 -20.16
N LEU A 315 10.56 -14.34 -21.07
CA LEU A 315 11.85 -13.73 -20.76
C LEU A 315 11.67 -12.62 -19.72
N HIS A 316 10.66 -11.76 -19.91
CA HIS A 316 10.33 -10.71 -18.95
C HIS A 316 9.93 -11.29 -17.59
N ALA A 317 9.17 -12.40 -17.58
CA ALA A 317 8.83 -13.07 -16.32
C ALA A 317 10.07 -13.61 -15.58
N ARG A 318 11.09 -14.10 -16.30
CA ARG A 318 12.38 -14.51 -15.70
C ARG A 318 13.15 -13.30 -15.15
N GLN A 319 13.12 -12.16 -15.83
CA GLN A 319 13.73 -10.93 -15.34
C GLN A 319 13.07 -10.44 -14.04
N PHE A 320 11.74 -10.45 -13.95
CA PHE A 320 11.03 -10.13 -12.71
C PHE A 320 11.42 -11.06 -11.56
N PHE A 321 11.49 -12.37 -11.82
CA PHE A 321 11.94 -13.32 -10.81
C PHE A 321 13.29 -12.92 -10.21
N ILE A 322 14.28 -12.59 -11.06
CA ILE A 322 15.62 -12.17 -10.61
C ILE A 322 15.52 -10.90 -9.74
N ARG A 323 14.69 -9.93 -10.12
CA ARG A 323 14.58 -8.65 -9.39
C ARG A 323 13.88 -8.79 -8.04
N TRP A 324 12.80 -9.56 -7.98
CA TRP A 324 12.10 -9.83 -6.73
C TRP A 324 12.98 -10.63 -5.75
N ALA A 325 13.74 -11.58 -6.30
CA ALA A 325 14.80 -12.29 -5.59
C ALA A 325 15.86 -11.33 -5.02
N GLN A 326 16.42 -10.44 -5.85
CA GLN A 326 17.42 -9.46 -5.42
C GLN A 326 16.88 -8.51 -4.35
N PHE A 327 15.62 -8.06 -4.47
CA PHE A 327 14.98 -7.24 -3.44
C PHE A 327 14.92 -7.97 -2.09
N ALA A 328 14.42 -9.20 -2.06
CA ALA A 328 14.35 -10.00 -0.82
C ALA A 328 15.74 -10.21 -0.21
N CYS A 329 16.76 -10.47 -1.05
CA CYS A 329 18.13 -10.66 -0.60
C CYS A 329 18.73 -9.37 -0.02
N ARG A 330 18.56 -8.23 -0.69
CA ARG A 330 18.99 -6.91 -0.19
C ARG A 330 18.35 -6.58 1.15
N TRP A 331 17.04 -6.77 1.27
CA TRP A 331 16.33 -6.55 2.52
C TRP A 331 16.91 -7.41 3.67
N SER A 332 17.14 -8.72 3.41
CA SER A 332 17.76 -9.57 4.43
C SER A 332 19.19 -9.14 4.77
N GLN A 333 19.95 -8.62 3.81
CA GLN A 333 21.29 -8.10 4.05
C GLN A 333 21.25 -6.86 4.93
N THR A 334 20.32 -5.92 4.71
CA THR A 334 20.18 -4.73 5.56
C THR A 334 19.99 -5.09 7.03
N ILE A 335 19.26 -6.17 7.33
CA ILE A 335 19.04 -6.65 8.71
C ILE A 335 20.23 -7.43 9.24
N MET A 336 20.89 -8.22 8.40
CA MET A 336 22.01 -9.06 8.82
C MET A 336 23.33 -8.29 8.97
N VAL A 337 23.55 -7.24 8.18
CA VAL A 337 24.77 -6.40 8.21
C VAL A 337 24.82 -5.53 9.48
N SER A 338 23.66 -5.19 10.08
CA SER A 338 23.60 -4.53 11.39
C SER A 338 24.15 -5.37 12.55
N ASN A 339 24.60 -6.62 12.30
CA ASN A 339 25.16 -7.54 13.30
C ASN A 339 26.61 -8.00 12.98
N LEU A 340 27.30 -7.35 12.05
CA LEU A 340 28.73 -7.60 11.81
C LEU A 340 29.55 -6.79 12.82
N ILE A 341 30.24 -7.51 13.71
CA ILE A 341 31.19 -6.94 14.67
C ILE A 341 32.33 -6.32 13.85
N GLU A 342 32.68 -5.05 14.11
CA GLU A 342 33.95 -4.49 13.66
C GLU A 342 35.07 -5.43 14.12
N GLY A 343 35.84 -5.96 13.18
CA GLY A 343 37.02 -6.74 13.54
C GLY A 343 37.97 -5.82 14.30
N GLU A 344 38.11 -6.06 15.60
CA GLU A 344 39.15 -5.43 16.42
C GLU A 344 40.50 -5.70 15.75
N GLY A 345 41.16 -4.63 15.31
CA GLY A 345 42.54 -4.62 14.83
C GLY A 345 43.52 -4.30 15.95
#